data_AF-J9EMF3-F1
#
_entry.id   AF-J9EMF3-F1
#
_cell.length_a   1.000
_cell.length_b   1.000
_cell.length_c   1.000
_cell.angle_alpha   90.00
_cell.angle_beta   90.00
_cell.angle_gamma   90.00
#
_symmetry.space_group_name_H-M   'P 1'
#
loop_
_entity.id
_entity.type
_entity.pdbx_description
1 polymer ?
#
loop_
_entity_poly.entity_id
_entity_poly.type
_entity_poly.pdbx_seq_one_letter_code
_entity_poly.pdbx_strand_id
1 'polypeptide(L)' 'TILNSMHKYQPRLHVVRCAELINLPYSTFRTFVFKETEFIAVTAYQNEKVNLLN' A
#
# COMPACT_ATOMS: atom_id res chain seq x y z
N THR A 1 0.96 -1.79 10.07
CA THR A 1 1.00 -2.84 9.03
C THR A 1 2.30 -3.60 9.17
N ILE A 2 2.26 -4.92 9.03
CA ILE A 2 3.44 -5.79 9.05
C ILE A 2 3.63 -6.33 7.63
N LEU A 3 4.82 -6.18 7.07
CA LEU A 3 5.20 -6.74 5.78
C LEU A 3 6.30 -7.77 6.01
N ASN A 4 6.24 -8.87 5.26
CA ASN A 4 7.27 -9.88 5.24
C ASN A 4 8.25 -9.54 4.12
N SER A 5 9.55 -9.62 4.43
CA SER A 5 10.59 -9.47 3.41
C SER A 5 10.40 -10.52 2.30
N MET A 6 10.81 -10.20 1.09
CA MET A 6 10.71 -11.03 -0.12
C MET A 6 9.29 -11.35 -0.58
N HIS A 7 8.29 -10.58 -0.14
CA HIS A 7 6.91 -10.72 -0.59
C HIS A 7 6.47 -9.51 -1.43
N LYS A 8 5.65 -9.78 -2.44
CA LYS A 8 5.06 -8.79 -3.32
C LYS A 8 3.79 -8.20 -2.70
N TYR A 9 3.64 -6.88 -2.80
CA TYR A 9 2.54 -6.12 -2.22
C TYR A 9 1.98 -5.11 -3.22
N GLN A 10 0.66 -4.94 -3.20
CA GLN A 10 -0.07 -3.93 -3.96
C GLN A 10 -0.71 -2.93 -2.97
N PRO A 11 -0.21 -1.69 -2.89
CA PRO A 11 -0.85 -0.61 -2.14
C PRO A 11 -2.29 -0.36 -2.61
N ARG A 12 -3.14 0.06 -1.67
CA ARG A 12 -4.54 0.42 -1.90
C ARG A 12 -4.84 1.75 -1.22
N LEU A 13 -5.43 2.69 -1.95
CA LEU A 13 -5.93 3.94 -1.41
C LEU A 13 -7.42 3.79 -1.11
N HIS A 14 -7.82 4.10 0.12
CA HIS A 14 -9.20 4.02 0.55
C HIS A 14 -9.74 5.42 0.85
N VAL A 15 -10.82 5.81 0.18
CA VAL A 15 -11.55 7.06 0.43
C VAL A 15 -12.91 6.71 1.01
N VAL A 16 -13.21 7.28 2.18
CA VAL A 16 -14.46 7.06 2.90
C VAL A 16 -15.09 8.41 3.18
N ARG A 17 -16.35 8.57 2.79
CA ARG A 17 -17.15 9.72 3.23
C ARG A 17 -17.85 9.32 4.52
N CYS A 18 -17.45 9.91 5.62
CA CYS A 18 -18.01 9.64 6.93
C CYS A 18 -18.17 10.94 7.72
N ALA A 19 -19.29 11.11 8.43
CA ALA A 19 -19.52 12.28 9.27
C ALA A 19 -18.77 12.19 10.61
N GLU A 20 -18.61 10.98 11.15
CA GLU A 20 -17.94 10.71 12.43
C GLU A 20 -17.14 9.40 12.37
N LEU A 21 -15.98 9.32 13.02
CA LEU A 21 -15.13 8.12 12.96
C LEU A 21 -15.82 6.84 13.45
N ILE A 22 -16.78 6.93 14.37
CA ILE A 22 -17.52 5.77 14.88
C ILE A 22 -18.29 5.02 13.79
N ASN A 23 -18.68 5.73 12.73
CA ASN A 23 -19.42 5.15 11.60
C ASN A 23 -18.50 4.53 10.54
N LEU A 24 -17.17 4.66 10.68
CA LEU A 24 -16.19 4.16 9.72
C LEU A 24 -16.34 2.65 9.41
N PRO A 25 -16.59 1.75 10.38
CA PRO A 25 -16.76 0.31 10.10
C PRO A 25 -17.98 -0.02 9.23
N TYR A 26 -19.00 0.82 9.25
CA TYR A 26 -20.26 0.65 8.52
C TYR A 26 -20.31 1.47 7.22
N SER A 27 -19.30 2.32 6.99
CA SER A 27 -19.26 3.23 5.85
C SER A 27 -18.79 2.53 4.58
N THR A 28 -19.27 3.00 3.42
CA THR A 28 -18.80 2.46 2.13
C THR A 28 -17.40 2.97 1.81
N PHE A 29 -16.48 2.04 1.56
CA PHE A 29 -15.12 2.33 1.14
C PHE A 29 -15.03 2.39 -0.38
N ARG A 30 -14.61 3.54 -0.94
CA ARG A 30 -14.11 3.58 -2.32
C ARG A 30 -12.64 3.23 -2.30
N THR A 31 -12.29 2.15 -2.99
CA THR A 31 -10.90 1.67 -3.05
C THR A 31 -10.32 1.90 -4.43
N PHE A 32 -9.13 2.49 -4.47
CA PHE A 32 -8.36 2.73 -5.68
C PHE A 32 -7.06 1.92 -5.62
N VAL A 33 -6.71 1.32 -6.74
CA VAL A 33 -5.50 0.49 -6.90
C VAL A 33 -4.75 0.98 -8.12
N PHE A 34 -3.51 1.41 -7.90
CA PHE A 34 -2.59 1.86 -8.94
C PHE A 34 -1.58 0.74 -9.17
N LYS A 35 -1.69 0.03 -10.29
CA LYS A 35 -0.90 -1.19 -10.54
C LYS A 35 0.61 -0.92 -10.60
N GLU A 36 0.98 0.28 -11.02
CA GLU A 36 2.36 0.78 -11.05
C GLU A 36 2.99 0.93 -9.66
N THR A 37 2.18 0.88 -8.59
CA THR A 37 2.66 0.97 -7.20
C THR A 37 2.95 -0.38 -6.56
N GLU A 38 2.85 -1.49 -7.31
CA GLU A 38 3.25 -2.81 -6.83
C GLU A 38 4.76 -2.84 -6.53
N PHE A 39 5.14 -3.43 -5.40
CA PHE A 39 6.54 -3.56 -5.00
C PHE A 39 6.80 -4.88 -4.26
N ILE A 40 8.09 -5.23 -4.08
CA ILE A 40 8.53 -6.33 -3.21
C ILE A 40 9.14 -5.72 -1.97
N ALA A 41 8.64 -6.08 -0.78
CA ALA A 41 9.24 -5.62 0.47
C ALA A 41 10.60 -6.31 0.66
N VAL A 42 11.64 -5.54 0.99
CA VAL A 42 12.99 -6.06 1.22
C VAL A 42 13.61 -5.39 2.43
N THR A 43 14.50 -6.09 3.13
CA THR A 43 15.30 -5.51 4.23
C THR A 43 16.55 -4.78 3.73
N ALA A 44 16.97 -5.07 2.50
CA ALA A 44 18.02 -4.35 1.78
C ALA A 44 17.73 -4.42 0.27
N TYR A 45 18.09 -3.38 -0.47
CA TYR A 45 17.90 -3.36 -1.92
C TYR A 45 18.70 -4.47 -2.60
N GLN A 46 18.03 -5.24 -3.47
CA GLN A 46 18.64 -6.35 -4.19
C GLN A 46 19.08 -5.98 -5.62
N ASN A 47 18.43 -5.00 -6.23
CA ASN A 47 18.72 -4.56 -7.59
C ASN A 47 19.51 -3.25 -7.56
N GLU A 48 20.72 -3.26 -8.09
CA GLU A 48 21.59 -2.08 -8.17
C GLU A 48 20.93 -0.90 -8.91
N LYS A 49 20.09 -1.17 -9.91
CA LYS A 49 19.36 -0.11 -10.60
C LYS A 49 18.39 0.62 -9.68
N VAL A 50 17.80 -0.07 -8.70
CA VAL A 50 16.92 0.56 -7.70
C VAL A 50 17.73 1.35 -6.68
N ASN A 51 18.90 0.85 -6.28
CA ASN A 51 19.83 1.60 -5.43
C ASN A 51 20.22 2.96 -6.04
N LEU A 52 20.44 3.00 -7.35
CA LEU A 52 20.85 4.21 -8.09
C LEU A 52 19.71 5.21 -8.34
N LEU A 53 18.45 4.82 -8.10
CA LEU A 53 17.27 5.68 -8.25
C LEU A 53 16.91 6.41 -6.94
N ASN A 54 17.56 6.07 -5.83
CA ASN A 54 17.34 6.66 -4.51
C ASN A 54 18.41 7.68 -4.14
#